data_AF-A0A601DD71-F1
#
_entry.id   AF-A0A601DD71-F1
#
_cell.length_a   1.000
_cell.length_b   1.000
_cell.length_c   1.000
_cell.angle_alpha   90.00
_cell.angle_beta   90.00
_cell.angle_gamma   90.00
#
_symmetry.space_group_name_H-M   'P 1'
#
loop_
_entity.id
_entity.type
_entity.pdbx_description
1 polymer ?
#
loop_
_entity_poly.entity_id
_entity_poly.type
_entity_poly.pdbx_seq_one_letter_code
_entity_poly.pdbx_strand_id
1 'polypeptide(L)'
;MTTNNHPAHGPVSLERLHQISEILSKAAAQSDGGNLGYAMADAVKVIDGAIAVFGAEPVAWVRYCSDGTIDGPLLNYQIDDCRKSTWTPLYAAPQLPQLPQLPQLPQLPQLPQLPQSAPVVPEEMYWQDAPVEGSTRSAAYATGWNACRAAMLQCADSNSPVIPDCWCRTCRPVTMSDMRFVVCPDCGNKRCPHANDHKNACTGSNEPGQVGSAYPAAPQQEVNRG
;
A
#
# COMPACT_ATOMS: atom_id res chain seq x y z
N MET A 1 -39.85 5.78 37.80
CA MET A 1 -38.88 5.85 36.69
C MET A 1 -38.17 7.19 36.79
N THR A 2 -36.90 7.20 37.17
CA THR A 2 -36.06 8.40 37.15
C THR A 2 -35.68 8.70 35.71
N THR A 3 -36.10 9.85 35.18
CA THR A 3 -35.64 10.33 33.87
C THR A 3 -34.30 11.01 34.05
N ASN A 4 -33.25 10.37 33.59
CA ASN A 4 -31.88 10.89 33.69
C ASN A 4 -31.70 11.94 32.59
N ASN A 5 -31.83 13.23 32.91
CA ASN A 5 -31.58 14.36 31.99
C ASN A 5 -30.07 14.55 31.72
N HIS A 6 -29.31 13.46 31.62
CA HIS A 6 -27.87 13.55 31.42
C HIS A 6 -27.61 14.08 29.99
N PRO A 7 -26.81 15.16 29.83
CA PRO A 7 -26.58 15.82 28.53
C PRO A 7 -26.04 14.92 27.41
N ALA A 8 -25.54 13.73 27.76
CA ALA A 8 -25.04 12.73 26.81
C ALA A 8 -26.13 11.89 26.13
N HIS A 9 -27.41 12.04 26.49
CA HIS A 9 -28.51 11.26 25.91
C HIS A 9 -29.29 11.98 24.80
N GLY A 10 -28.77 13.10 24.28
CA GLY A 10 -29.33 13.84 23.14
C GLY A 10 -28.36 13.95 21.96
N PRO A 11 -28.82 14.45 20.80
CA PRO A 11 -27.95 14.77 19.67
C PRO A 11 -26.89 15.80 20.08
N VAL A 12 -25.68 15.68 19.53
CA VAL A 12 -24.57 16.56 19.87
C VAL A 12 -24.82 17.96 19.26
N SER A 13 -24.88 18.99 20.12
CA SER A 13 -25.03 20.39 19.70
C SER A 13 -23.67 21.07 19.46
N LEU A 14 -23.66 22.20 18.75
CA LEU A 14 -22.46 23.03 18.53
C LEU A 14 -21.83 23.46 19.86
N GLU A 15 -22.65 23.93 20.80
CA GLU A 15 -22.22 24.32 22.15
C GLU A 15 -21.56 23.13 22.87
N ARG A 16 -22.12 21.92 22.71
CA ARG A 16 -21.55 20.72 23.31
C ARG A 16 -20.22 20.34 22.67
N LEU A 17 -20.03 20.51 21.37
CA LEU A 17 -18.74 20.29 20.70
C LEU A 17 -17.68 21.25 21.22
N HIS A 18 -17.99 22.54 21.35
CA HIS A 18 -17.08 23.51 21.96
C HIS A 18 -16.69 23.11 23.38
N GLN A 19 -17.67 22.72 24.20
CA GLN A 19 -17.42 22.27 25.56
C GLN A 19 -16.48 21.04 25.60
N ILE A 20 -16.69 20.07 24.72
CA ILE A 20 -15.84 18.86 24.65
C ILE A 20 -14.42 19.23 24.16
N SER A 21 -14.29 20.07 23.13
CA SER A 21 -12.98 20.53 22.62
C SER A 21 -12.19 21.23 23.73
N GLU A 22 -12.83 22.09 24.51
CA GLU A 22 -12.19 22.80 25.62
C GLU A 22 -11.71 21.85 26.73
N ILE A 23 -12.55 20.87 27.12
CA ILE A 23 -12.19 19.87 28.14
C ILE A 23 -10.98 19.05 27.69
N LEU A 24 -11.00 18.54 26.45
CA LEU A 24 -9.93 17.71 25.92
C LEU A 24 -8.63 18.52 25.71
N SER A 25 -8.74 19.78 25.28
CA SER A 25 -7.58 20.68 25.15
C SER A 25 -6.89 20.91 26.49
N LYS A 26 -7.67 21.19 27.54
CA LYS A 26 -7.16 21.35 28.91
C LYS A 26 -6.52 20.06 29.45
N ALA A 27 -7.18 18.92 29.22
CA ALA A 27 -6.67 17.62 29.64
C ALA A 27 -5.38 17.24 28.91
N ALA A 28 -5.29 17.51 27.61
CA ALA A 28 -4.08 17.30 26.81
C ALA A 28 -2.90 18.17 27.30
N ALA A 29 -3.15 19.44 27.61
CA ALA A 29 -2.14 20.36 28.13
C ALA A 29 -1.61 19.95 29.53
N GLN A 30 -2.45 19.28 30.33
CA GLN A 30 -2.09 18.76 31.66
C GLN A 30 -1.52 17.33 31.60
N SER A 31 -1.56 16.68 30.44
CA SER A 31 -1.02 15.34 30.26
C SER A 31 0.51 15.35 30.36
N ASP A 32 1.07 14.25 30.83
CA ASP A 32 2.50 13.93 30.82
C ASP A 32 3.10 13.72 29.41
N GLY A 33 2.35 14.01 28.35
CA GLY A 33 2.76 13.76 26.97
C GLY A 33 2.82 12.27 26.59
N GLY A 34 2.21 11.37 27.37
CA GLY A 34 2.05 9.97 26.99
C GLY A 34 1.12 9.79 25.78
N ASN A 35 0.97 8.54 25.31
CA ASN A 35 0.13 8.21 24.15
C ASN A 35 -1.31 8.74 24.27
N LEU A 36 -1.87 8.78 25.48
CA LEU A 36 -3.20 9.33 25.73
C LEU A 36 -3.24 10.86 25.53
N GLY A 37 -2.21 11.58 25.96
CA GLY A 37 -2.09 13.04 25.75
C GLY A 37 -2.09 13.40 24.27
N TYR A 38 -1.32 12.67 23.47
CA TYR A 38 -1.33 12.82 22.01
C TYR A 38 -2.70 12.50 21.40
N ALA A 39 -3.33 11.41 21.82
CA ALA A 39 -4.66 11.03 21.32
C ALA A 39 -5.72 12.10 21.65
N MET A 40 -5.68 12.70 22.84
CA MET A 40 -6.58 13.80 23.21
C MET A 40 -6.33 15.04 22.34
N ALA A 41 -5.07 15.41 22.11
CA ALA A 41 -4.71 16.53 21.25
C ALA A 41 -5.16 16.33 19.79
N ASP A 42 -5.05 15.11 19.27
CA ASP A 42 -5.54 14.79 17.93
C ASP A 42 -7.08 14.77 17.87
N ALA A 43 -7.75 14.28 18.92
CA ALA A 43 -9.21 14.35 19.02
C ALA A 43 -9.73 15.79 19.00
N VAL A 44 -9.04 16.72 19.67
CA VAL A 44 -9.35 18.16 19.60
C VAL A 44 -9.33 18.67 18.17
N LYS A 45 -8.30 18.34 17.37
CA LYS A 45 -8.22 18.77 15.96
C LYS A 45 -9.41 18.28 15.13
N VAL A 46 -9.84 17.03 15.36
CA VAL A 46 -11.00 16.47 14.66
C VAL A 46 -12.28 17.19 15.07
N ILE A 47 -12.45 17.47 16.37
CA ILE A 47 -13.62 18.19 16.89
C ILE A 47 -13.65 19.62 16.37
N ASP A 48 -12.50 20.32 16.32
CA ASP A 48 -12.41 21.67 15.78
C ASP A 48 -12.78 21.69 14.29
N GLY A 49 -12.38 20.67 13.52
CA GLY A 49 -12.85 20.45 12.16
C GLY A 49 -14.37 20.24 12.08
N ALA A 50 -14.95 19.47 12.99
CA ALA A 50 -16.39 19.27 13.06
C ALA A 50 -17.14 20.56 13.44
N ILE A 51 -16.63 21.35 14.39
CA ILE A 51 -17.17 22.67 14.78
C ILE A 51 -17.20 23.61 13.59
N ALA A 52 -16.09 23.68 12.83
CA ALA A 52 -15.98 24.53 11.66
C ALA A 52 -17.05 24.21 10.58
N VAL A 53 -17.47 22.95 10.48
CA VAL A 53 -18.52 22.53 9.53
C VAL A 53 -19.92 22.68 10.13
N PHE A 54 -20.12 22.36 11.40
CA PHE A 54 -21.44 22.31 12.05
C PHE A 54 -22.12 23.70 12.11
N GLY A 55 -21.33 24.78 12.14
CA GLY A 55 -21.83 26.17 12.13
C GLY A 55 -21.65 26.93 10.81
N ALA A 56 -21.20 26.28 9.75
CA ALA A 56 -20.95 26.96 8.47
C ALA A 56 -22.26 27.39 7.81
N GLU A 57 -22.34 28.65 7.38
CA GLU A 57 -23.44 29.07 6.51
C GLU A 57 -23.27 28.46 5.11
N PRO A 58 -24.36 28.06 4.43
CA PRO A 58 -24.31 27.68 3.02
C PRO A 58 -23.71 28.80 2.18
N VAL A 59 -22.90 28.46 1.17
CA VAL A 59 -22.38 29.44 0.21
C VAL A 59 -23.33 29.65 -0.97
N ALA A 60 -24.10 28.62 -1.31
CA ALA A 60 -25.07 28.65 -2.40
C ALA A 60 -26.19 27.63 -2.17
N TRP A 61 -27.20 27.66 -3.03
CA TRP A 61 -28.37 26.80 -2.95
C TRP A 61 -28.79 26.33 -4.34
N VAL A 62 -29.25 25.07 -4.43
CA VAL A 62 -29.73 24.44 -5.66
C VAL A 62 -31.04 23.70 -5.44
N ARG A 63 -31.81 23.50 -6.50
CA ARG A 63 -32.99 22.65 -6.48
C ARG A 63 -32.90 21.61 -7.60
N TYR A 64 -33.13 20.35 -7.24
CA TYR A 64 -33.24 19.26 -8.20
C TYR A 64 -34.69 19.17 -8.68
N CYS A 65 -34.88 19.33 -9.98
CA CYS A 65 -36.19 19.32 -10.62
C CYS A 65 -36.56 17.90 -11.05
N SER A 66 -37.87 17.60 -11.11
CA SER A 66 -38.36 16.25 -11.48
C SER A 66 -38.09 15.87 -12.94
N ASP A 67 -37.79 16.85 -13.79
CA ASP A 67 -37.35 16.67 -15.17
C ASP A 67 -35.84 16.35 -15.28
N GLY A 68 -35.15 16.20 -14.15
CA GLY A 68 -33.72 15.90 -14.08
C GLY A 68 -32.81 17.12 -14.20
N THR A 69 -33.37 18.33 -14.31
CA THR A 69 -32.58 19.57 -14.36
C THR A 69 -32.23 20.08 -12.95
N ILE A 70 -31.29 21.03 -12.89
CA ILE A 70 -30.87 21.70 -11.65
C ILE A 70 -31.12 23.20 -11.81
N ASP A 71 -31.94 23.77 -10.93
CA ASP A 71 -32.09 25.22 -10.79
C ASP A 71 -31.03 25.76 -9.82
N GLY A 72 -30.30 26.81 -10.22
CA GLY A 72 -29.22 27.44 -9.43
C GLY A 72 -27.83 27.32 -10.08
N PRO A 73 -26.72 27.59 -9.34
CA PRO A 73 -26.69 27.96 -7.93
C PRO A 73 -27.10 29.43 -7.70
N LEU A 74 -27.95 29.66 -6.69
CA LEU A 74 -28.15 31.00 -6.13
C LEU A 74 -27.20 31.17 -4.94
N LEU A 75 -26.39 32.23 -4.94
CA LEU A 75 -25.51 32.53 -3.80
C LEU A 75 -26.36 32.81 -2.55
N ASN A 76 -25.81 32.54 -1.36
CA ASN A 76 -26.57 32.64 -0.11
C ASN A 76 -27.23 34.03 0.12
N TYR A 77 -26.63 35.11 -0.40
CA TYR A 77 -27.20 36.46 -0.32
C TYR A 77 -28.31 36.74 -1.36
N GLN A 78 -28.45 35.89 -2.37
CA GLN A 78 -29.41 36.05 -3.47
C GLN A 78 -30.70 35.24 -3.28
N ILE A 79 -30.72 34.30 -2.34
CA ILE A 79 -31.85 33.40 -2.13
C ILE A 79 -32.80 33.93 -1.05
N ASP A 80 -34.10 33.96 -1.37
CA ASP A 80 -35.15 34.32 -0.41
C ASP A 80 -35.43 33.18 0.59
N ASP A 81 -35.85 33.54 1.80
CA ASP A 81 -36.08 32.56 2.89
C ASP A 81 -37.14 31.51 2.55
N CYS A 82 -38.13 31.85 1.74
CA CYS A 82 -39.13 30.88 1.27
C CYS A 82 -38.49 29.73 0.45
N ARG A 83 -37.45 30.02 -0.33
CA ARG A 83 -36.71 29.02 -1.12
C ARG A 83 -35.78 28.18 -0.26
N LYS A 84 -35.16 28.76 0.77
CA LYS A 84 -34.27 28.04 1.72
C LYS A 84 -34.98 26.85 2.41
N SER A 85 -36.30 26.90 2.56
CA SER A 85 -37.09 25.81 3.14
C SER A 85 -37.12 24.52 2.30
N THR A 86 -36.95 24.64 0.98
CA THR A 86 -37.18 23.55 0.02
C THR A 86 -35.93 23.24 -0.83
N TRP A 87 -35.03 24.19 -0.95
CA TRP A 87 -33.80 24.06 -1.75
C TRP A 87 -32.69 23.39 -0.93
N THR A 88 -31.77 22.73 -1.62
CA THR A 88 -30.63 22.05 -1.01
C THR A 88 -29.46 23.05 -0.84
N PRO A 89 -28.92 23.22 0.38
CA PRO A 89 -27.76 24.07 0.61
C PRO A 89 -26.47 23.42 0.08
N LEU A 90 -25.60 24.25 -0.47
CA LEU A 90 -24.23 23.92 -0.86
C LEU A 90 -23.27 24.63 0.09
N TYR A 91 -22.37 23.88 0.71
CA TYR A 91 -21.36 24.40 1.64
C TYR A 91 -20.00 24.49 0.99
N ALA A 92 -19.17 25.43 1.46
CA ALA A 92 -17.77 25.48 1.07
C ALA A 92 -17.08 24.17 1.48
N ALA A 93 -16.31 23.60 0.56
CA ALA A 93 -15.42 22.49 0.94
C ALA A 93 -14.42 23.00 2.00
N PRO A 94 -14.15 22.22 3.06
CA PRO A 94 -13.13 22.58 4.04
C PRO A 94 -11.80 22.85 3.33
N GLN A 95 -11.15 23.97 3.62
CA GLN A 95 -9.82 24.22 3.09
C GLN A 95 -8.87 23.20 3.71
N LEU A 96 -8.44 22.23 2.90
CA LEU A 96 -7.41 21.30 3.32
C LEU A 96 -6.15 22.10 3.65
N PRO A 97 -5.44 21.76 4.75
CA PRO A 97 -4.14 22.35 5.03
C PRO A 97 -3.28 22.20 3.77
N GLN A 98 -2.66 23.29 3.32
CA GLN A 98 -1.74 23.20 2.20
C GLN A 98 -0.64 22.21 2.59
N LEU A 99 -0.54 21.11 1.84
CA LEU A 99 0.52 20.15 2.05
C LEU A 99 1.85 20.91 1.89
N PRO A 100 2.79 20.77 2.85
CA PRO A 100 4.11 21.34 2.69
C PRO A 100 4.68 20.83 1.36
N GLN A 101 5.26 21.73 0.56
CA GLN A 101 5.90 21.33 -0.68
C GLN A 101 6.95 20.27 -0.36
N LEU A 102 6.81 19.08 -0.95
CA LEU A 102 7.79 18.03 -0.81
C LEU A 102 9.14 18.56 -1.32
N PRO A 103 10.22 18.45 -0.52
CA PRO A 103 11.54 18.81 -1.00
C PRO A 103 11.86 17.98 -2.24
N GLN A 104 12.45 18.63 -3.26
CA GLN A 104 12.86 17.92 -4.46
C GLN A 104 13.83 16.80 -4.07
N LEU A 105 13.48 15.57 -4.44
CA LEU A 105 14.36 14.44 -4.22
C LEU A 105 15.68 14.69 -4.95
N PRO A 106 16.84 14.53 -4.28
CA PRO A 106 18.12 14.62 -4.96
C PRO A 106 18.17 13.58 -6.07
N GLN A 107 18.73 13.96 -7.22
CA GLN A 107 18.91 13.02 -8.33
C GLN A 107 19.79 11.86 -7.85
N LEU A 108 19.28 10.64 -8.00
CA LEU A 108 20.06 9.45 -7.68
C LEU A 108 21.32 9.41 -8.55
N PRO A 109 22.50 9.10 -7.97
CA PRO A 109 23.68 8.84 -8.77
C PRO A 109 23.40 7.72 -9.77
N GLN A 110 23.88 7.87 -11.00
CA GLN A 110 23.82 6.78 -11.96
C GLN A 110 24.68 5.63 -11.41
N LEU A 111 24.04 4.48 -11.16
CA LEU A 111 24.75 3.28 -10.75
C LEU A 111 25.75 2.89 -11.85
N PRO A 112 27.00 2.53 -11.49
CA PRO A 112 27.95 1.99 -12.46
C PRO A 112 27.33 0.79 -13.18
N GLN A 113 27.43 0.77 -14.51
CA GLN A 113 27.04 -0.42 -15.26
C GLN A 113 27.95 -1.57 -14.83
N LEU A 114 27.37 -2.58 -14.18
CA LEU A 114 28.08 -3.81 -13.91
C LEU A 114 28.51 -4.42 -15.26
N PRO A 115 29.75 -4.94 -15.37
CA PRO A 115 30.17 -5.64 -16.57
C PRO A 115 29.16 -6.75 -16.85
N GLN A 116 28.61 -6.76 -18.06
CA GLN A 116 27.70 -7.81 -18.49
C GLN A 116 28.44 -9.14 -18.32
N SER A 117 27.89 -10.04 -17.50
CA SER A 117 28.44 -11.38 -17.33
C SER A 117 28.53 -12.03 -18.71
N ALA A 118 29.70 -12.57 -19.04
CA ALA A 118 29.94 -13.28 -20.29
C ALA A 118 28.80 -14.29 -20.58
N PRO A 119 28.43 -14.51 -21.85
CA PRO A 119 27.37 -15.45 -22.19
C PRO A 119 27.70 -16.83 -21.62
N VAL A 120 26.86 -17.30 -20.69
CA VAL A 120 26.99 -18.61 -20.02
C VAL A 120 26.75 -19.76 -21.02
N VAL A 121 26.15 -19.46 -22.17
CA VAL A 121 25.90 -20.42 -23.25
C VAL A 121 27.03 -20.35 -24.28
N PRO A 122 27.72 -21.46 -24.57
CA PRO A 122 28.74 -21.51 -25.61
C PRO A 122 28.19 -21.13 -26.99
N GLU A 123 29.06 -20.67 -27.89
CA GLU A 123 28.69 -20.38 -29.28
C GLU A 123 28.34 -21.64 -30.08
N GLU A 124 27.68 -21.45 -31.22
CA GLU A 124 27.31 -22.54 -32.13
C GLU A 124 28.56 -23.18 -32.74
N MET A 125 28.61 -24.52 -32.77
CA MET A 125 29.74 -25.28 -33.32
C MET A 125 29.45 -25.69 -34.75
N TYR A 126 30.32 -25.29 -35.66
CA TYR A 126 30.25 -25.71 -37.05
C TYR A 126 31.21 -26.87 -37.32
N TRP A 127 30.87 -27.78 -38.24
CA TRP A 127 31.63 -29.02 -38.43
C TRP A 127 33.07 -28.83 -38.93
N GLN A 128 33.38 -27.72 -39.61
CA GLN A 128 34.76 -27.37 -40.00
C GLN A 128 35.63 -26.97 -38.80
N ASP A 129 35.03 -26.53 -37.71
CA ASP A 129 35.71 -26.03 -36.51
C ASP A 129 35.76 -27.08 -35.39
N ALA A 130 35.23 -28.28 -35.65
CA ALA A 130 35.24 -29.36 -34.68
C ALA A 130 36.69 -29.80 -34.41
N PRO A 131 37.11 -29.97 -33.14
CA PRO A 131 38.47 -30.34 -32.76
C PRO A 131 38.73 -31.85 -32.96
N VAL A 132 38.20 -32.44 -34.03
CA VAL A 132 38.33 -33.86 -34.36
C VAL A 132 38.57 -34.01 -35.87
N GLU A 133 39.45 -34.92 -36.26
CA GLU A 133 39.76 -35.14 -37.68
C GLU A 133 38.78 -36.13 -38.35
N GLY A 134 38.43 -35.83 -39.61
CA GLY A 134 37.54 -36.64 -40.44
C GLY A 134 36.11 -36.10 -40.50
N SER A 135 35.58 -35.97 -41.72
CA SER A 135 34.30 -35.28 -41.98
C SER A 135 33.13 -35.88 -41.20
N THR A 136 33.03 -37.22 -41.13
CA THR A 136 31.95 -37.90 -40.42
C THR A 136 32.00 -37.68 -38.91
N ARG A 137 33.20 -37.66 -38.30
CA ARG A 137 33.38 -37.46 -36.85
C ARG A 137 33.15 -36.00 -36.46
N SER A 138 33.58 -35.08 -37.31
CA SER A 138 33.40 -33.64 -37.13
C SER A 138 31.93 -33.24 -37.15
N ALA A 139 31.16 -33.80 -38.09
CA ALA A 139 29.72 -33.59 -38.17
C ALA A 139 28.98 -34.13 -36.93
N ALA A 140 29.35 -35.32 -36.45
CA ALA A 140 28.77 -35.90 -35.24
C ALA A 140 29.07 -35.04 -33.99
N TYR A 141 30.30 -34.55 -33.87
CA TYR A 141 30.71 -33.66 -32.76
C TYR A 141 29.91 -32.35 -32.76
N ALA A 142 29.84 -31.66 -33.90
CA ALA A 142 29.07 -30.42 -34.03
C ALA A 142 27.58 -30.63 -33.73
N THR A 143 27.01 -31.75 -34.18
CA THR A 143 25.61 -32.11 -33.89
C THR A 143 25.37 -32.30 -32.39
N GLY A 144 26.25 -33.05 -31.70
CA GLY A 144 26.16 -33.25 -30.26
C GLY A 144 26.35 -31.95 -29.46
N TRP A 145 27.30 -31.11 -29.87
CA TRP A 145 27.53 -29.81 -29.27
C TRP A 145 26.31 -28.90 -29.39
N ASN A 146 25.76 -28.75 -30.60
CA ASN A 146 24.61 -27.89 -30.85
C ASN A 146 23.33 -28.42 -30.18
N ALA A 147 23.18 -29.74 -30.04
CA ALA A 147 22.10 -30.33 -29.24
C ALA A 147 22.22 -29.97 -27.75
N CYS A 148 23.43 -30.03 -27.18
CA CYS A 148 23.67 -29.65 -25.79
C CYS A 148 23.46 -28.13 -25.58
N ARG A 149 23.94 -27.31 -26.51
CA ARG A 149 23.70 -25.86 -26.54
C ARG A 149 22.20 -25.54 -26.62
N ALA A 150 21.46 -26.23 -27.49
CA ALA A 150 20.01 -26.05 -27.62
C ALA A 150 19.29 -26.45 -26.33
N ALA A 151 19.72 -27.53 -25.66
CA ALA A 151 19.19 -27.91 -24.36
C ALA A 151 19.49 -26.84 -23.29
N MET A 152 20.68 -26.26 -23.25
CA MET A 152 21.00 -25.15 -22.34
C MET A 152 20.13 -23.91 -22.59
N LEU A 153 19.85 -23.59 -23.86
CA LEU A 153 18.95 -22.50 -24.24
C LEU A 153 17.49 -22.80 -23.87
N GLN A 154 17.04 -24.05 -24.03
CA GLN A 154 15.70 -24.49 -23.62
C GLN A 154 15.53 -24.50 -22.10
N CYS A 155 16.59 -24.79 -21.34
CA CYS A 155 16.57 -24.77 -19.88
C CYS A 155 16.74 -23.37 -19.26
N ALA A 156 17.12 -22.35 -20.04
CA ALA A 156 17.29 -20.98 -19.56
C ALA A 156 15.98 -20.38 -19.00
N ASP A 157 14.82 -20.86 -19.47
CA ASP A 157 13.49 -20.47 -18.98
C ASP A 157 12.94 -21.36 -17.85
N SER A 158 13.65 -22.40 -17.39
CA SER A 158 13.05 -23.45 -16.55
C SER A 158 14.01 -24.13 -15.57
N ASN A 159 14.73 -23.36 -14.76
CA ASN A 159 15.57 -23.91 -13.69
C ASN A 159 14.86 -24.14 -12.34
N SER A 160 13.54 -24.32 -12.34
CA SER A 160 12.83 -24.89 -11.19
C SER A 160 11.57 -25.59 -11.68
N PRO A 161 11.20 -26.78 -11.15
CA PRO A 161 9.90 -27.37 -11.43
C PRO A 161 8.83 -26.44 -10.83
N VAL A 162 8.39 -25.46 -11.63
CA VAL A 162 7.26 -24.61 -11.30
C VAL A 162 6.05 -25.53 -11.26
N ILE A 163 5.48 -25.73 -10.09
CA ILE A 163 4.19 -26.40 -9.94
C ILE A 163 3.15 -25.28 -10.10
N PRO A 164 2.53 -25.11 -11.29
CA PRO A 164 1.79 -23.89 -11.63
C PRO A 164 0.60 -23.64 -10.70
N ASP A 165 0.03 -24.73 -10.20
CA ASP A 165 -1.14 -24.76 -9.32
C ASP A 165 -0.78 -24.65 -7.83
N CYS A 166 0.51 -24.61 -7.48
CA CYS A 166 0.91 -24.42 -6.11
C CYS A 166 0.86 -22.94 -5.73
N TRP A 167 0.34 -22.67 -4.53
CA TRP A 167 0.14 -21.33 -4.01
C TRP A 167 1.39 -20.74 -3.32
N CYS A 168 2.31 -21.60 -2.83
CA CYS A 168 3.47 -21.16 -2.05
C CYS A 168 4.57 -20.54 -2.93
N ARG A 169 5.45 -19.76 -2.30
CA ARG A 169 6.57 -19.09 -2.96
C ARG A 169 7.63 -20.06 -3.49
N THR A 170 7.93 -21.14 -2.77
CA THR A 170 8.96 -22.12 -3.14
C THR A 170 8.61 -22.84 -4.45
N CYS A 171 7.36 -23.29 -4.59
CA CYS A 171 6.92 -24.04 -5.76
C CYS A 171 6.52 -23.16 -6.95
N ARG A 172 6.12 -21.92 -6.66
CA ARG A 172 5.85 -20.90 -7.67
C ARG A 172 6.47 -19.56 -7.26
N PRO A 173 7.74 -19.32 -7.62
CA PRO A 173 8.44 -18.09 -7.30
C PRO A 173 7.76 -16.86 -7.92
N VAL A 174 7.72 -15.76 -7.17
CA VAL A 174 7.27 -14.45 -7.67
C VAL A 174 8.37 -13.89 -8.58
N THR A 175 8.04 -13.66 -9.85
CA THR A 175 8.93 -13.03 -10.83
C THR A 175 8.45 -11.61 -11.13
N MET A 176 9.25 -10.82 -11.87
CA MET A 176 8.84 -9.46 -12.27
C MET A 176 7.53 -9.45 -13.08
N SER A 177 7.25 -10.54 -13.81
CA SER A 177 6.01 -10.71 -14.58
C SER A 177 4.86 -11.32 -13.77
N ASP A 178 5.15 -12.00 -12.64
CA ASP A 178 4.17 -12.61 -11.73
C ASP A 178 4.09 -11.79 -10.44
N MET A 179 3.34 -10.68 -10.46
CA MET A 179 3.17 -9.73 -9.33
C MET A 179 2.22 -10.24 -8.23
N ARG A 180 2.05 -11.55 -8.09
CA ARG A 180 1.11 -12.16 -7.15
C ARG A 180 1.49 -11.91 -5.70
N PHE A 181 0.48 -11.59 -4.89
CA PHE A 181 0.63 -11.47 -3.44
C PHE A 181 0.58 -12.86 -2.78
N VAL A 182 1.72 -13.35 -2.30
CA VAL A 182 1.82 -14.68 -1.67
C VAL A 182 1.45 -14.59 -0.19
N VAL A 183 0.38 -15.29 0.20
CA VAL A 183 -0.13 -15.38 1.58
C VAL A 183 -0.42 -16.83 1.96
N CYS A 184 -0.41 -17.10 3.26
CA CYS A 184 -0.83 -18.38 3.81
C CYS A 184 -2.35 -18.59 3.62
N PRO A 185 -2.84 -19.70 3.04
CA PRO A 185 -4.26 -19.98 2.90
C PRO A 185 -4.94 -20.23 4.26
N ASP A 186 -4.18 -20.72 5.25
CA ASP A 186 -4.74 -21.05 6.56
C ASP A 186 -4.97 -19.81 7.44
N CYS A 187 -4.06 -18.82 7.38
CA CYS A 187 -4.09 -17.67 8.30
C CYS A 187 -4.04 -16.29 7.62
N GLY A 188 -3.89 -16.22 6.30
CA GLY A 188 -3.82 -14.97 5.55
C GLY A 188 -2.53 -14.15 5.71
N ASN A 189 -1.62 -14.54 6.61
CA ASN A 189 -0.40 -13.78 6.88
C ASN A 189 0.68 -14.00 5.83
N LYS A 190 1.24 -12.90 5.30
CA LYS A 190 2.31 -12.93 4.27
C LYS A 190 3.67 -13.36 4.81
N ARG A 191 3.92 -13.20 6.12
CA ARG A 191 5.19 -13.58 6.76
C ARG A 191 5.17 -15.00 7.35
N CYS A 192 4.04 -15.70 7.27
CA CYS A 192 3.92 -17.07 7.74
C CYS A 192 4.87 -17.99 6.92
N PRO A 193 5.64 -18.90 7.55
CA PRO A 193 6.51 -19.83 6.83
C PRO A 193 5.75 -20.79 5.91
N HIS A 194 4.48 -21.08 6.20
CA HIS A 194 3.60 -21.82 5.29
C HIS A 194 3.43 -21.07 3.95
N ALA A 195 3.35 -19.74 3.97
CA ALA A 195 3.31 -18.91 2.76
C ALA A 195 4.55 -19.07 1.87
N ASN A 196 5.70 -19.31 2.50
CA ASN A 196 6.94 -19.53 1.78
C ASN A 196 6.96 -20.95 1.17
N ASP A 197 6.63 -21.98 1.95
CA ASP A 197 6.63 -23.37 1.51
C ASP A 197 5.41 -24.12 2.08
N HIS A 198 4.65 -24.79 1.21
CA HIS A 198 3.45 -25.55 1.58
C HIS A 198 3.74 -26.71 2.54
N LYS A 199 5.01 -27.11 2.68
CA LYS A 199 5.44 -28.15 3.64
C LYS A 199 5.64 -27.62 5.06
N ASN A 200 5.83 -26.32 5.23
CA ASN A 200 6.02 -25.72 6.55
C ASN A 200 4.72 -25.70 7.34
N ALA A 201 4.78 -25.73 8.66
CA ALA A 201 3.58 -25.54 9.48
C ALA A 201 3.11 -24.08 9.45
N CYS A 202 1.79 -23.87 9.53
CA CYS A 202 1.23 -22.54 9.77
C CYS A 202 1.51 -22.10 11.21
N THR A 203 2.06 -20.89 11.38
CA THR A 203 2.35 -20.30 12.70
C THR A 203 1.25 -19.35 13.19
N GLY A 204 0.30 -18.98 12.31
CA GLY A 204 -0.71 -17.98 12.62
C GLY A 204 -0.19 -16.55 12.79
N SER A 205 1.10 -16.29 12.48
CA SER A 205 1.78 -15.02 12.78
C SER A 205 2.19 -14.22 11.55
N ASN A 206 2.24 -12.89 11.70
CA ASN A 206 2.78 -11.96 10.71
C ASN A 206 4.08 -11.26 11.18
N GLU A 207 4.72 -11.75 12.25
CA GLU A 207 5.98 -11.19 12.74
C GLU A 207 7.14 -11.47 11.76
N PRO A 208 8.11 -10.55 11.60
CA PRO A 208 9.31 -10.78 10.82
C PRO A 208 10.27 -11.76 11.52
N GLY A 209 11.11 -12.45 10.74
CA GLY A 209 12.17 -13.32 11.28
C GLY A 209 11.72 -14.72 11.70
N GLN A 210 10.50 -15.12 11.38
CA GLN A 210 10.04 -16.48 11.59
C GLN A 210 10.89 -17.48 10.79
N VAL A 211 11.30 -18.58 11.41
CA VAL A 211 12.10 -19.64 10.74
C VAL A 211 11.32 -20.20 9.55
N GLY A 212 11.95 -20.22 8.37
CA GLY A 212 11.32 -20.68 7.12
C GLY A 212 10.48 -19.62 6.40
N SER A 213 10.34 -18.41 6.95
CA SER A 213 9.70 -17.28 6.26
C SER A 213 10.64 -16.63 5.25
N ALA A 214 10.07 -16.07 4.18
CA ALA A 214 10.79 -15.23 3.23
C ALA A 214 11.20 -13.86 3.80
N TYR A 215 10.69 -13.49 4.98
CA TYR A 215 10.91 -12.18 5.60
C TYR A 215 11.84 -12.32 6.81
N PRO A 216 13.13 -11.94 6.69
CA PRO A 216 14.08 -12.04 7.79
C PRO A 216 13.75 -11.08 8.94
N ALA A 217 14.40 -11.29 10.09
CA ALA A 217 14.34 -10.36 11.22
C ALA A 217 14.95 -9.02 10.81
N ALA A 218 14.45 -7.93 11.38
CA ALA A 218 15.06 -6.62 11.18
C ALA A 218 16.51 -6.63 11.73
N PRO A 219 17.47 -5.98 11.05
CA PRO A 219 18.79 -5.78 11.61
C PRO A 219 18.68 -5.03 12.95
N GLN A 220 19.34 -5.53 13.99
CA GLN A 220 19.43 -4.79 15.26
C GLN A 220 20.27 -3.53 15.00
N GLN A 221 19.66 -2.36 15.08
CA GLN A 221 20.41 -1.11 15.10
C GLN A 221 21.18 -1.07 16.43
N GLU A 222 22.51 -1.11 16.34
CA GLU A 222 23.38 -0.84 17.48
C GLU A 222 23.09 0.58 17.98
N VAL A 223 22.38 0.68 19.11
CA VAL A 223 22.20 1.94 19.82
C VAL A 223 23.55 2.28 20.43
N ASN A 224 24.38 2.99 19.67
CA ASN A 224 25.60 3.62 20.16
C ASN A 224 25.17 4.71 21.16
N ARG A 225 25.16 4.35 22.45
CA ARG A 225 25.04 5.31 23.56
C ARG A 225 26.39 6.01 23.71
N GLY A 226 26.56 7.11 22.98
CA GLY A 226 27.58 8.13 23.26
C GLY A 226 27.10 9.13 24.29
#